data_AF-B5JM51-F1
#
_entry.id   AF-B5JM51-F1
#
_cell.length_a   1.000
_cell.length_b   1.000
_cell.length_c   1.000
_cell.angle_alpha   90.00
_cell.angle_beta   90.00
_cell.angle_gamma   90.00
#
_symmetry.space_group_name_H-M   'P 1'
#
loop_
_entity.id
_entity.type
_entity.pdbx_description
1 polymer ?
#
loop_
_entity_poly.entity_id
_entity_poly.type
_entity_poly.pdbx_seq_one_letter_code
_entity_poly.pdbx_strand_id
1 'polypeptide(L)'
;MRLKTQRQGEQKPTNSHYHTRFKFTQIHSDMKTTKLLALSLAVSLTSHLAHGTIIGGSIDNIAPGGGGITEEFIKLPTPFANKNGNSVVGQNHFDDRDNFYGFDESQNIAFQNPTDATLIAEIAAQGLTATLVEGLIVASHFIFFDPPTIDPGGADGAYKLINASVTFDSNILAVFSKTDSLIALNYLNSPDVTYVTPPLLGLEPGNTATINGADPKQLDLVLIASSPGDYLRVLTEKSPSVPPPSVPDTGTTSALLAFGIAILLGIRRIKRN
;
A
#
# COMPACT_ATOMS: atom_id res chain seq x y z
N MET A 1 -54.19 -20.55 7.44
CA MET A 1 -53.25 -21.62 7.02
C MET A 1 -52.07 -21.56 7.98
N ARG A 2 -51.94 -22.55 8.88
CA ARG A 2 -51.15 -22.48 10.12
C ARG A 2 -49.88 -23.31 9.95
N LEU A 3 -48.73 -22.69 9.71
CA LEU A 3 -47.46 -23.38 9.55
C LEU A 3 -46.79 -23.58 10.92
N LYS A 4 -46.59 -24.86 11.25
CA LYS A 4 -46.01 -25.35 12.50
C LYS A 4 -44.49 -25.21 12.48
N THR A 5 -43.96 -24.61 13.53
CA THR A 5 -42.55 -24.63 13.93
C THR A 5 -42.12 -26.05 14.28
N GLN A 6 -41.05 -26.55 13.66
CA GLN A 6 -40.44 -27.83 14.02
C GLN A 6 -39.02 -27.57 14.53
N ARG A 7 -38.81 -27.73 15.84
CA ARG A 7 -37.49 -27.81 16.46
C ARG A 7 -36.95 -29.25 16.28
N GLN A 8 -35.77 -29.36 15.69
CA GLN A 8 -34.85 -30.50 15.84
C GLN A 8 -33.53 -29.86 16.31
N GLY A 9 -32.78 -30.35 17.28
CA GLY A 9 -32.62 -31.71 17.80
C GLY A 9 -31.13 -31.79 18.13
N GLU A 10 -30.79 -31.42 19.36
CA GLU A 10 -29.42 -31.33 19.88
C GLU A 10 -28.80 -32.73 19.94
N GLN A 11 -27.89 -33.03 19.01
CA GLN A 11 -27.07 -34.25 19.06
C GLN A 11 -25.72 -33.94 19.71
N LYS A 12 -25.52 -34.56 20.87
CA LYS A 12 -24.30 -34.54 21.67
C LYS A 12 -23.39 -35.69 21.21
N PRO A 13 -22.23 -35.44 20.56
CA PRO A 13 -21.31 -36.51 20.23
C PRO A 13 -20.48 -36.91 21.45
N THR A 14 -20.43 -38.23 21.63
CA THR A 14 -19.78 -39.00 22.68
C THR A 14 -18.26 -38.98 22.57
N ASN A 15 -17.58 -38.74 23.70
CA ASN A 15 -16.14 -38.91 23.88
C ASN A 15 -15.72 -40.35 23.60
N SER A 16 -14.99 -40.58 22.50
CA SER A 16 -14.29 -41.84 22.24
C SER A 16 -12.82 -41.68 22.64
N HIS A 17 -12.45 -42.35 23.73
CA HIS A 17 -11.08 -42.49 24.20
C HIS A 17 -10.27 -43.39 23.27
N TYR A 18 -9.40 -42.80 22.45
CA TYR A 18 -8.28 -43.50 21.82
C TYR A 18 -6.99 -43.22 22.60
N HIS A 19 -6.52 -44.22 23.35
CA HIS A 19 -5.19 -44.26 23.96
C HIS A 19 -4.17 -44.75 22.93
N THR A 20 -3.65 -43.84 22.10
CA THR A 20 -2.49 -44.10 21.28
C THR A 20 -1.24 -43.91 22.15
N ARG A 21 -0.64 -45.02 22.62
CA ARG A 21 0.66 -45.01 23.32
C ARG A 21 1.76 -44.62 22.33
N PHE A 22 2.02 -43.33 22.21
CA PHE A 22 3.24 -42.80 21.59
C PHE A 22 4.44 -43.12 22.49
N LYS A 23 5.30 -44.03 22.05
CA LYS A 23 6.64 -44.18 22.65
C LYS A 23 7.46 -42.97 22.24
N PHE A 24 7.64 -42.04 23.18
CA PHE A 24 8.66 -41.00 23.09
C PHE A 24 10.04 -41.68 23.16
N THR A 25 10.63 -41.95 22.00
CA THR A 25 12.07 -42.19 21.93
C THR A 25 12.75 -40.87 22.27
N GLN A 26 13.30 -40.78 23.47
CA GLN A 26 14.03 -39.63 23.95
C GLN A 26 15.32 -39.51 23.14
N ILE A 27 15.27 -38.77 22.02
CA ILE A 27 16.45 -38.40 21.26
C ILE A 27 17.18 -37.36 22.12
N HIS A 28 18.20 -37.79 22.84
CA HIS A 28 19.21 -36.89 23.41
C HIS A 28 20.02 -36.30 22.26
N SER A 29 19.46 -35.27 21.63
CA SER A 29 20.20 -34.39 20.73
C SER A 29 21.11 -33.52 21.59
N ASP A 30 22.43 -33.70 21.42
CA ASP A 30 23.45 -32.85 21.99
C ASP A 30 23.16 -31.37 21.70
N MET A 31 22.69 -30.66 22.72
CA MET A 31 22.18 -29.27 22.71
C MET A 31 23.21 -28.19 22.31
N LYS A 32 24.42 -28.57 21.90
CA LYS A 32 25.52 -27.62 21.65
C LYS A 32 25.66 -27.22 20.17
N THR A 33 25.16 -28.01 19.23
CA THR A 33 25.24 -27.72 17.79
C THR A 33 24.01 -27.01 17.22
N THR A 34 22.86 -27.11 17.87
CA THR A 34 21.59 -26.48 17.42
C THR A 34 21.54 -24.96 17.66
N LYS A 35 22.35 -24.44 18.60
CA LYS A 35 22.41 -23.00 18.90
C LYS A 35 23.19 -22.18 17.87
N LEU A 36 24.11 -22.80 17.11
CA LEU A 36 24.89 -22.08 16.09
C LEU A 36 24.13 -21.90 14.77
N LEU A 37 23.21 -22.79 14.41
CA LEU A 37 22.40 -22.65 13.19
C LEU A 37 21.29 -21.59 13.34
N ALA A 38 20.83 -21.33 14.56
CA ALA A 38 19.81 -20.31 14.84
C ALA A 38 20.34 -18.87 14.68
N LEU A 39 21.67 -18.66 14.78
CA LEU A 39 22.26 -17.32 14.74
C LEU A 39 22.52 -16.82 13.30
N SER A 40 22.72 -17.71 12.31
CA SER A 40 22.93 -17.29 10.91
C SER A 40 21.63 -16.95 10.19
N LEU A 41 20.49 -17.48 10.64
CA LEU A 41 19.17 -17.16 10.07
C LEU A 41 18.65 -15.79 10.53
N ALA A 42 19.22 -15.22 11.59
CA ALA A 42 18.81 -13.93 12.16
C ALA A 42 19.39 -12.71 11.41
N VAL A 43 20.46 -12.88 10.61
CA VAL A 43 21.13 -11.78 9.89
C VAL A 43 20.58 -11.57 8.48
N SER A 44 19.81 -12.52 7.94
CA SER A 44 19.10 -12.39 6.66
C SER A 44 17.74 -11.66 6.77
N LEU A 45 17.35 -11.22 7.98
CA LEU A 45 16.12 -10.47 8.17
C LEU A 45 16.38 -8.97 7.99
N THR A 46 15.71 -8.44 6.98
CA THR A 46 15.21 -7.07 6.86
C THR A 46 16.20 -5.98 6.44
N SER A 47 16.75 -6.10 5.22
CA SER A 47 16.84 -4.91 4.37
C SER A 47 15.44 -4.57 3.85
N HIS A 48 14.55 -4.09 4.73
CA HIS A 48 13.32 -3.46 4.24
C HIS A 48 13.78 -2.22 3.48
N LEU A 49 13.52 -2.18 2.18
CA LEU A 49 13.69 -0.93 1.45
C LEU A 49 12.79 0.08 2.15
N ALA A 50 13.32 1.21 2.60
CA ALA A 50 12.48 2.26 3.16
C ALA A 50 11.45 2.66 2.10
N HIS A 51 10.16 2.44 2.37
CA HIS A 51 9.07 2.70 1.44
C HIS A 51 8.44 4.04 1.83
N GLY A 52 8.25 4.94 0.87
CA GLY A 52 7.32 6.06 1.07
C GLY A 52 5.94 5.46 1.29
N THR A 53 5.21 5.92 2.30
CA THR A 53 3.91 5.33 2.63
C THR A 53 2.90 6.37 3.04
N ILE A 54 1.65 6.18 2.62
CA ILE A 54 0.52 6.90 3.19
C ILE A 54 0.39 6.50 4.66
N ILE A 55 0.42 7.45 5.58
CA ILE A 55 0.31 7.20 7.04
C ILE A 55 -1.03 7.63 7.63
N GLY A 56 -1.84 8.36 6.86
CA GLY A 56 -3.19 8.72 7.26
C GLY A 56 -3.88 9.62 6.26
N GLY A 57 -5.11 9.97 6.58
CA GLY A 57 -5.91 10.96 5.87
C GLY A 57 -7.16 11.31 6.66
N SER A 58 -7.83 12.37 6.26
CA SER A 58 -9.06 12.86 6.89
C SER A 58 -10.04 13.38 5.85
N ILE A 59 -11.31 13.46 6.24
CA ILE A 59 -12.36 14.20 5.55
C ILE A 59 -12.92 15.19 6.56
N ASP A 60 -12.77 16.49 6.28
CA ASP A 60 -12.97 17.55 7.29
C ASP A 60 -14.28 18.32 7.10
N ASN A 61 -14.77 18.46 5.87
CA ASN A 61 -16.05 19.12 5.60
C ASN A 61 -16.80 18.44 4.46
N ILE A 62 -18.09 18.27 4.71
CA ILE A 62 -19.08 17.79 3.77
C ILE A 62 -20.09 18.91 3.61
N ALA A 63 -20.51 19.20 2.39
CA ALA A 63 -21.59 20.16 2.17
C ALA A 63 -22.81 19.81 3.06
N PRO A 64 -23.46 20.81 3.69
CA PRO A 64 -24.61 20.58 4.56
C PRO A 64 -25.75 19.91 3.79
N GLY A 65 -26.03 18.64 4.11
CA GLY A 65 -26.99 17.79 3.39
C GLY A 65 -26.57 16.33 3.28
N GLY A 66 -25.28 16.02 3.49
CA GLY A 66 -24.78 14.65 3.64
C GLY A 66 -25.28 14.03 4.94
N GLY A 67 -26.30 13.19 4.87
CA GLY A 67 -26.89 12.55 6.04
C GLY A 67 -25.93 11.59 6.73
N GLY A 68 -25.29 12.04 7.81
CA GLY A 68 -24.91 11.22 8.97
C GLY A 68 -24.17 9.90 8.73
N ILE A 69 -23.28 9.81 7.74
CA ILE A 69 -22.38 8.67 7.53
C ILE A 69 -20.94 9.03 7.94
N THR A 70 -20.22 8.04 8.45
CA THR A 70 -18.81 8.12 8.86
C THR A 70 -17.95 8.06 7.61
N GLU A 71 -17.77 9.20 6.97
CA GLU A 71 -16.88 9.34 5.84
C GLU A 71 -15.43 9.27 6.34
N GLU A 72 -14.66 8.32 5.83
CA GLU A 72 -13.29 8.06 6.28
C GLU A 72 -12.34 7.99 5.08
N PHE A 73 -11.09 8.38 5.34
CA PHE A 73 -10.00 8.00 4.45
C PHE A 73 -9.60 6.55 4.70
N ILE A 74 -9.75 5.69 3.70
CA ILE A 74 -9.39 4.27 3.77
C ILE A 74 -8.10 4.03 2.98
N LYS A 75 -7.02 3.74 3.70
CA LYS A 75 -5.81 3.20 3.10
C LYS A 75 -6.00 1.72 2.76
N LEU A 76 -5.91 1.38 1.48
CA LEU A 76 -6.04 0.02 1.00
C LEU A 76 -4.68 -0.70 0.97
N PRO A 77 -4.60 -1.99 1.36
CA PRO A 77 -3.43 -2.81 1.10
C PRO A 77 -3.36 -3.17 -0.40
N THR A 78 -2.19 -3.53 -0.90
CA THR A 78 -2.02 -4.08 -2.26
C THR A 78 -1.61 -5.56 -2.19
N PRO A 79 -2.35 -6.48 -2.86
CA PRO A 79 -3.65 -6.26 -3.51
C PRO A 79 -4.79 -5.96 -2.51
N PHE A 80 -5.85 -5.29 -3.01
CA PHE A 80 -7.13 -5.07 -2.30
C PHE A 80 -8.30 -5.74 -3.01
N ALA A 81 -9.46 -5.79 -2.38
CA ALA A 81 -10.72 -6.20 -3.00
C ALA A 81 -11.70 -5.03 -2.98
N ASN A 82 -12.14 -4.57 -4.15
CA ASN A 82 -13.28 -3.67 -4.28
C ASN A 82 -14.62 -4.42 -4.09
N LYS A 83 -15.76 -3.77 -4.32
CA LYS A 83 -17.10 -4.38 -4.22
C LYS A 83 -17.30 -5.63 -5.08
N ASN A 84 -16.52 -5.80 -6.15
CA ASN A 84 -16.57 -6.94 -7.06
C ASN A 84 -15.56 -8.04 -6.70
N GLY A 85 -14.81 -7.89 -5.60
CA GLY A 85 -13.84 -8.87 -5.13
C GLY A 85 -12.53 -8.89 -5.92
N ASN A 86 -12.23 -7.85 -6.70
CA ASN A 86 -11.00 -7.75 -7.49
C ASN A 86 -10.21 -6.46 -7.17
N SER A 87 -8.93 -6.43 -7.57
CA SER A 87 -8.02 -5.29 -7.37
C SER A 87 -8.07 -4.35 -8.58
N VAL A 88 -9.24 -3.76 -8.85
CA VAL A 88 -9.46 -2.89 -10.02
C VAL A 88 -9.84 -1.48 -9.57
N VAL A 89 -9.22 -0.46 -10.18
CA VAL A 89 -9.51 0.97 -9.99
C VAL A 89 -9.85 1.65 -11.32
N GLY A 90 -10.58 2.76 -11.26
CA GLY A 90 -11.13 3.44 -12.45
C GLY A 90 -12.50 2.91 -12.84
N GLN A 91 -13.23 3.63 -13.71
CA GLN A 91 -14.47 3.17 -14.33
C GLN A 91 -15.50 2.59 -13.33
N ASN A 92 -15.80 3.31 -12.25
CA ASN A 92 -16.89 2.96 -11.30
C ASN A 92 -16.69 1.64 -10.54
N HIS A 93 -15.46 1.14 -10.46
CA HIS A 93 -15.18 -0.12 -9.78
C HIS A 93 -15.34 -0.02 -8.26
N PHE A 94 -15.33 1.19 -7.69
CA PHE A 94 -15.69 1.43 -6.30
C PHE A 94 -17.17 1.83 -6.19
N ASP A 95 -17.62 2.91 -6.86
CA ASP A 95 -18.91 3.56 -6.60
C ASP A 95 -19.24 3.61 -5.08
N ASP A 96 -18.28 4.03 -4.27
CA ASP A 96 -18.49 4.20 -2.83
C ASP A 96 -18.78 5.66 -2.55
N ARG A 97 -19.96 5.92 -1.98
CA ARG A 97 -20.41 7.26 -1.67
C ARG A 97 -19.56 7.91 -0.59
N ASP A 98 -19.09 7.16 0.38
CA ASP A 98 -18.74 7.68 1.70
C ASP A 98 -17.23 7.71 1.91
N ASN A 99 -16.51 6.84 1.22
CA ASN A 99 -15.11 6.63 1.48
C ASN A 99 -14.21 7.27 0.43
N PHE A 100 -13.14 7.85 0.93
CA PHE A 100 -12.03 8.36 0.12
C PHE A 100 -10.85 7.39 0.26
N TYR A 101 -10.20 7.02 -0.84
CA TYR A 101 -9.25 5.91 -0.83
C TYR A 101 -7.85 6.33 -1.25
N GLY A 102 -6.88 5.59 -0.74
CA GLY A 102 -5.52 5.63 -1.27
C GLY A 102 -4.78 4.32 -1.06
N PHE A 103 -3.77 4.06 -1.87
CA PHE A 103 -2.85 2.94 -1.67
C PHE A 103 -1.45 3.27 -2.16
N ASP A 104 -0.48 2.55 -1.62
CA ASP A 104 0.92 2.64 -2.04
C ASP A 104 1.11 1.76 -3.29
N GLU A 105 1.66 2.36 -4.35
CA GLU A 105 1.98 1.67 -5.61
C GLU A 105 3.44 1.19 -5.61
N SER A 106 4.17 1.38 -6.72
CA SER A 106 5.59 1.06 -6.78
C SER A 106 6.42 1.98 -5.89
N GLN A 107 7.46 1.40 -5.29
CA GLN A 107 8.29 2.04 -4.28
C GLN A 107 9.75 2.03 -4.69
N ASN A 108 10.48 3.12 -4.42
CA ASN A 108 11.91 3.26 -4.71
C ASN A 108 12.25 3.04 -6.19
N ILE A 109 11.39 3.51 -7.09
CA ILE A 109 11.60 3.40 -8.53
C ILE A 109 12.23 4.67 -9.06
N ALA A 110 13.15 4.54 -10.01
CA ALA A 110 13.71 5.68 -10.72
C ALA A 110 12.66 6.30 -11.64
N PHE A 111 12.41 7.59 -11.47
CA PHE A 111 11.53 8.37 -12.31
C PHE A 111 12.09 8.45 -13.74
N GLN A 112 11.25 8.14 -14.71
CA GLN A 112 11.55 8.21 -16.14
C GLN A 112 10.63 9.23 -16.79
N ASN A 113 11.22 10.14 -17.57
CA ASN A 113 10.44 10.97 -18.47
C ASN A 113 10.03 10.12 -19.68
N PRO A 114 8.81 10.30 -20.22
CA PRO A 114 8.45 9.75 -21.51
C PRO A 114 9.46 10.19 -22.60
N THR A 115 9.82 9.30 -23.51
CA THR A 115 10.83 9.55 -24.56
C THR A 115 10.49 10.77 -25.42
N ASP A 116 9.21 11.05 -25.61
CA ASP A 116 8.71 12.08 -26.53
C ASP A 116 8.22 13.37 -25.82
N ALA A 117 8.23 13.40 -24.48
CA ALA A 117 7.77 14.57 -23.73
C ALA A 117 8.34 14.61 -22.31
N THR A 118 8.76 15.81 -21.87
CA THR A 118 9.03 16.05 -20.44
C THR A 118 7.71 16.06 -19.68
N LEU A 119 7.61 15.20 -18.67
CA LEU A 119 6.43 15.19 -17.81
C LEU A 119 6.51 16.35 -16.83
N ILE A 120 5.46 17.17 -16.80
CA ILE A 120 5.34 18.33 -15.91
C ILE A 120 4.25 17.99 -14.90
N ALA A 121 4.62 17.97 -13.62
CA ALA A 121 3.68 17.82 -12.52
C ALA A 121 2.69 18.98 -12.52
N GLU A 122 1.41 18.69 -12.29
CA GLU A 122 0.39 19.73 -12.16
C GLU A 122 0.60 20.55 -10.87
N ILE A 123 1.07 19.89 -9.80
CA ILE A 123 1.46 20.54 -8.54
C ILE A 123 2.82 19.98 -8.13
N ALA A 124 3.73 20.87 -7.75
CA ALA A 124 5.06 20.51 -7.27
C ALA A 124 5.34 21.16 -5.91
N ALA A 125 6.23 20.53 -5.14
CA ALA A 125 6.63 21.05 -3.84
C ALA A 125 7.23 22.45 -3.96
N GLN A 126 7.11 23.25 -2.89
CA GLN A 126 7.72 24.58 -2.88
C GLN A 126 9.22 24.51 -3.12
N GLY A 127 9.70 25.32 -4.07
CA GLY A 127 11.12 25.35 -4.44
C GLY A 127 11.56 24.25 -5.42
N LEU A 128 10.67 23.33 -5.81
CA LEU A 128 10.89 22.44 -6.96
C LEU A 128 10.33 23.06 -8.24
N THR A 129 10.99 22.78 -9.35
CA THR A 129 10.37 22.95 -10.67
C THR A 129 9.27 21.92 -10.82
N ALA A 130 8.20 22.28 -11.55
CA ALA A 130 7.16 21.31 -11.92
C ALA A 130 7.70 20.11 -12.72
N THR A 131 8.92 20.22 -13.26
CA THR A 131 9.64 19.11 -13.89
C THR A 131 10.46 18.33 -12.87
N LEU A 132 10.26 17.02 -12.82
CA LEU A 132 11.11 16.09 -12.07
C LEU A 132 12.33 15.67 -12.89
N VAL A 133 13.46 15.47 -12.21
CA VAL A 133 14.72 15.03 -12.83
C VAL A 133 14.64 13.53 -13.11
N GLU A 134 15.04 13.13 -14.32
CA GLU A 134 15.15 11.71 -14.67
C GLU A 134 16.15 10.99 -13.77
N GLY A 135 15.82 9.77 -13.36
CA GLY A 135 16.62 8.97 -12.42
C GLY A 135 16.36 9.29 -10.94
N LEU A 136 15.55 10.31 -10.62
CA LEU A 136 15.14 10.59 -9.25
C LEU A 136 14.40 9.39 -8.66
N ILE A 137 14.82 8.91 -7.49
CA ILE A 137 14.16 7.78 -6.83
C ILE A 137 12.91 8.28 -6.10
N VAL A 138 11.76 7.72 -6.46
CA VAL A 138 10.44 8.12 -5.94
C VAL A 138 9.67 6.94 -5.36
N ALA A 139 8.69 7.25 -4.51
CA ALA A 139 7.60 6.37 -4.14
C ALA A 139 6.30 6.88 -4.78
N SER A 140 5.50 5.99 -5.35
CA SER A 140 4.24 6.34 -6.01
C SER A 140 3.05 5.91 -5.16
N HIS A 141 2.02 6.76 -5.14
CA HIS A 141 0.78 6.55 -4.41
C HIS A 141 -0.39 6.92 -5.30
N PHE A 142 -1.45 6.12 -5.24
CA PHE A 142 -2.68 6.38 -5.98
C PHE A 142 -3.78 6.71 -5.01
N ILE A 143 -4.48 7.81 -5.28
CA ILE A 143 -5.52 8.37 -4.40
C ILE A 143 -6.74 8.66 -5.27
N PHE A 144 -7.93 8.34 -4.77
CA PHE A 144 -9.15 8.48 -5.55
C PHE A 144 -10.41 8.60 -4.71
N PHE A 145 -11.40 9.26 -5.30
CA PHE A 145 -12.77 9.36 -4.78
C PHE A 145 -13.75 9.03 -5.91
N ASP A 146 -14.52 7.95 -5.77
CA ASP A 146 -15.39 7.40 -6.83
C ASP A 146 -16.81 7.21 -6.31
N PRO A 147 -17.58 8.30 -6.08
CA PRO A 147 -18.96 8.21 -5.65
C PRO A 147 -19.89 7.81 -6.82
N PRO A 148 -21.02 7.14 -6.54
CA PRO A 148 -21.99 6.76 -7.59
C PRO A 148 -22.64 7.99 -8.24
N THR A 149 -23.00 7.89 -9.53
CA THR A 149 -23.72 8.96 -10.28
C THR A 149 -25.11 9.27 -9.70
N ILE A 150 -25.76 8.25 -9.13
CA ILE A 150 -27.14 8.31 -8.62
C ILE A 150 -27.11 8.07 -7.13
N ASP A 151 -27.70 8.99 -6.37
CA ASP A 151 -27.98 8.78 -4.95
C ASP A 151 -29.17 7.82 -4.80
N PRO A 152 -29.04 6.64 -4.15
CA PRO A 152 -30.15 5.73 -3.93
C PRO A 152 -31.31 6.32 -3.08
N GLY A 153 -31.20 7.57 -2.59
CA GLY A 153 -32.26 8.33 -1.93
C GLY A 153 -32.55 9.74 -2.46
N GLY A 154 -31.95 10.17 -3.58
CA GLY A 154 -32.01 11.57 -4.06
C GLY A 154 -31.97 11.72 -5.58
N ALA A 155 -32.34 12.90 -6.08
CA ALA A 155 -32.44 13.20 -7.51
C ALA A 155 -31.13 12.92 -8.27
N ASP A 156 -31.25 12.39 -9.49
CA ASP A 156 -30.13 12.09 -10.39
C ASP A 156 -29.13 13.26 -10.50
N GLY A 157 -27.81 12.97 -10.49
CA GLY A 157 -26.74 13.97 -10.68
C GLY A 157 -26.15 14.56 -9.41
N ALA A 158 -26.17 13.83 -8.29
CA ALA A 158 -25.63 14.31 -7.03
C ALA A 158 -24.09 14.26 -7.02
N TYR A 159 -23.45 15.36 -7.40
CA TYR A 159 -22.05 15.60 -7.10
C TYR A 159 -21.84 15.58 -5.57
N LYS A 160 -20.73 15.01 -5.12
CA LYS A 160 -20.34 15.05 -3.70
C LYS A 160 -19.12 15.93 -3.53
N LEU A 161 -19.30 16.98 -2.72
CA LEU A 161 -18.22 17.86 -2.29
C LEU A 161 -17.59 17.32 -1.00
N ILE A 162 -16.29 17.04 -1.04
CA ILE A 162 -15.48 16.72 0.14
C ILE A 162 -14.27 17.64 0.22
N ASN A 163 -13.93 18.06 1.44
CA ASN A 163 -12.61 18.58 1.78
C ASN A 163 -11.85 17.45 2.49
N ALA A 164 -10.72 17.02 1.93
CA ALA A 164 -9.95 15.89 2.43
C ALA A 164 -8.47 16.23 2.56
N SER A 165 -7.76 15.45 3.36
CA SER A 165 -6.31 15.49 3.43
C SER A 165 -5.70 14.09 3.41
N VAL A 166 -4.49 13.96 2.88
CA VAL A 166 -3.70 12.72 2.92
C VAL A 166 -2.30 13.04 3.41
N THR A 167 -1.82 12.27 4.39
CA THR A 167 -0.50 12.46 4.99
C THR A 167 0.42 11.29 4.62
N PHE A 168 1.65 11.63 4.25
CA PHE A 168 2.71 10.69 3.90
C PHE A 168 3.81 10.69 4.97
N ASP A 169 4.62 9.64 5.02
CA ASP A 169 5.80 9.61 5.88
C ASP A 169 6.99 10.42 5.32
N SER A 170 6.87 10.86 4.06
CA SER A 170 7.91 11.48 3.24
C SER A 170 7.40 12.74 2.55
N ASN A 171 8.29 13.66 2.17
CA ASN A 171 7.85 14.88 1.48
C ASN A 171 7.25 14.54 0.12
N ILE A 172 6.18 15.23 -0.23
CA ILE A 172 5.60 15.16 -1.57
C ILE A 172 6.52 15.90 -2.53
N LEU A 173 6.85 15.27 -3.65
CA LEU A 173 7.65 15.85 -4.73
C LEU A 173 6.75 16.43 -5.81
N ALA A 174 5.73 15.67 -6.21
CA ALA A 174 4.84 16.00 -7.31
C ALA A 174 3.47 15.36 -7.15
N VAL A 175 2.45 16.01 -7.70
CA VAL A 175 1.09 15.48 -7.86
C VAL A 175 0.71 15.55 -9.33
N PHE A 176 0.18 14.44 -9.83
CA PHE A 176 -0.31 14.29 -11.18
C PHE A 176 -1.80 14.02 -11.16
N SER A 177 -2.56 14.79 -11.93
CA SER A 177 -4.02 14.75 -11.91
C SER A 177 -4.67 14.83 -13.28
N LYS A 178 -3.90 14.94 -14.37
CA LYS A 178 -4.46 14.91 -15.74
C LYS A 178 -4.41 13.50 -16.30
N THR A 179 -5.39 13.16 -17.15
CA THR A 179 -5.47 11.89 -17.89
C THR A 179 -4.13 11.50 -18.50
N ASP A 180 -3.55 12.37 -19.32
CA ASP A 180 -2.32 12.07 -20.06
C ASP A 180 -1.13 11.85 -19.11
N SER A 181 -1.03 12.66 -18.05
CA SER A 181 0.01 12.54 -17.03
C SER A 181 -0.11 11.22 -16.25
N LEU A 182 -1.33 10.83 -15.88
CA LEU A 182 -1.60 9.59 -15.17
C LEU A 182 -1.30 8.36 -16.03
N ILE A 183 -1.68 8.39 -17.32
CA ILE A 183 -1.36 7.32 -18.28
C ILE A 183 0.16 7.22 -18.50
N ALA A 184 0.84 8.36 -18.66
CA ALA A 184 2.30 8.38 -18.84
C ALA A 184 3.05 7.76 -17.65
N LEU A 185 2.45 7.81 -16.46
CA LEU A 185 3.00 7.25 -15.23
C LEU A 185 2.60 5.79 -14.98
N ASN A 186 1.95 5.11 -15.93
CA ASN A 186 1.53 3.71 -15.76
C ASN A 186 2.69 2.73 -15.48
N TYR A 187 3.94 3.09 -15.78
CA TYR A 187 5.10 2.28 -15.41
C TYR A 187 5.37 2.25 -13.89
N LEU A 188 4.76 3.18 -13.13
CA LEU A 188 4.82 3.22 -11.65
C LEU A 188 3.67 2.46 -10.98
N ASN A 189 2.73 1.91 -11.75
CA ASN A 189 1.59 1.17 -11.26
C ASN A 189 2.03 -0.02 -10.37
N SER A 190 1.19 -0.38 -9.40
CA SER A 190 1.35 -1.65 -8.69
C SER A 190 1.07 -2.81 -9.65
N PRO A 191 1.91 -3.85 -9.71
CA PRO A 191 1.69 -5.00 -10.59
C PRO A 191 0.44 -5.82 -10.20
N ASP A 192 -0.04 -5.67 -8.96
CA ASP A 192 -1.17 -6.42 -8.41
C ASP A 192 -2.52 -5.66 -8.54
N VAL A 193 -2.51 -4.48 -9.18
CA VAL A 193 -3.70 -3.65 -9.37
C VAL A 193 -3.94 -3.45 -10.87
N THR A 194 -5.18 -3.61 -11.31
CA THR A 194 -5.60 -3.29 -12.67
C THR A 194 -6.15 -1.87 -12.72
N TYR A 195 -5.58 -1.05 -13.59
CA TYR A 195 -5.94 0.35 -13.78
C TYR A 195 -6.77 0.46 -15.04
N VAL A 196 -8.04 0.81 -14.89
CA VAL A 196 -8.93 1.11 -16.02
C VAL A 196 -8.87 2.60 -16.27
N THR A 197 -8.67 3.01 -17.53
CA THR A 197 -8.60 4.41 -17.93
C THR A 197 -9.96 4.87 -18.46
N PRO A 198 -10.85 5.44 -17.62
CA PRO A 198 -12.06 6.09 -18.12
C PRO A 198 -11.71 7.35 -18.93
N PRO A 199 -12.63 7.85 -19.78
CA PRO A 199 -12.43 9.10 -20.51
C PRO A 199 -12.14 10.31 -19.61
N LEU A 200 -12.69 10.32 -18.39
CA LEU A 200 -12.55 11.38 -17.39
C LEU A 200 -11.65 10.90 -16.24
N LEU A 201 -10.48 10.35 -16.56
CA LEU A 201 -9.47 10.00 -15.55
C LEU A 201 -8.72 11.25 -15.09
N GLY A 202 -8.73 11.55 -13.79
CA GLY A 202 -7.99 12.69 -13.25
C GLY A 202 -8.84 13.53 -12.32
N LEU A 203 -8.42 14.78 -12.11
CA LEU A 203 -9.23 15.81 -11.47
C LEU A 203 -10.01 16.62 -12.52
N GLU A 204 -11.32 16.75 -12.30
CA GLU A 204 -12.19 17.58 -13.13
C GLU A 204 -12.14 19.09 -12.78
N PRO A 205 -12.60 19.98 -13.67
CA PRO A 205 -12.66 21.42 -13.37
C PRO A 205 -13.49 21.73 -12.11
N GLY A 206 -12.89 22.45 -11.16
CA GLY A 206 -13.50 22.75 -9.86
C GLY A 206 -12.85 21.98 -8.70
N ASN A 207 -12.13 20.90 -9.02
CA ASN A 207 -11.36 20.13 -8.05
C ASN A 207 -9.98 20.75 -7.87
N THR A 208 -9.46 20.68 -6.63
CA THR A 208 -8.13 21.21 -6.31
C THR A 208 -7.36 20.21 -5.47
N ALA A 209 -6.05 20.20 -5.73
CA ALA A 209 -5.07 19.51 -4.90
C ALA A 209 -3.95 20.51 -4.59
N THR A 210 -3.45 20.53 -3.36
CA THR A 210 -2.42 21.47 -2.93
C THR A 210 -1.52 20.80 -1.91
N ILE A 211 -0.21 20.89 -2.11
CA ILE A 211 0.76 20.47 -1.09
C ILE A 211 0.76 21.52 0.02
N ASN A 212 0.54 21.09 1.26
CA ASN A 212 0.49 21.99 2.39
C ASN A 212 1.86 22.67 2.57
N GLY A 213 1.89 24.00 2.53
CA GLY A 213 3.13 24.76 2.63
C GLY A 213 3.79 24.72 4.02
N ALA A 214 3.02 24.40 5.07
CA ALA A 214 3.53 24.24 6.43
C ALA A 214 3.97 22.80 6.73
N ASP A 215 3.38 21.82 6.04
CA ASP A 215 3.77 20.40 6.11
C ASP A 215 3.88 19.81 4.70
N PRO A 216 5.08 19.70 4.11
CA PRO A 216 5.26 19.19 2.75
C PRO A 216 4.92 17.69 2.61
N LYS A 217 4.55 17.02 3.70
CA LYS A 217 4.07 15.63 3.71
C LYS A 217 2.55 15.52 3.66
N GLN A 218 1.83 16.64 3.64
CA GLN A 218 0.37 16.66 3.58
C GLN A 218 -0.11 17.18 2.22
N LEU A 219 -1.05 16.45 1.64
CA LEU A 219 -1.82 16.84 0.47
C LEU A 219 -3.22 17.25 0.92
N ASP A 220 -3.60 18.49 0.64
CA ASP A 220 -4.95 19.00 0.87
C ASP A 220 -5.75 18.93 -0.44
N LEU A 221 -7.02 18.52 -0.34
CA LEU A 221 -7.89 18.25 -1.47
C LEU A 221 -9.27 18.89 -1.27
N VAL A 222 -9.80 19.45 -2.35
CA VAL A 222 -11.21 19.84 -2.46
C VAL A 222 -11.74 19.15 -3.71
N LEU A 223 -12.63 18.19 -3.54
CA LEU A 223 -13.16 17.35 -4.62
C LEU A 223 -14.68 17.52 -4.71
N ILE A 224 -15.17 17.76 -5.92
CA ILE A 224 -16.57 17.78 -6.35
C ILE A 224 -16.69 16.61 -7.32
N ALA A 225 -16.76 15.39 -6.78
CA ALA A 225 -16.73 14.19 -7.58
C ALA A 225 -18.15 13.72 -7.93
N SER A 226 -18.28 13.17 -9.13
CA SER A 226 -19.37 12.28 -9.50
C SER A 226 -18.77 11.01 -10.11
N SER A 227 -19.55 10.25 -10.88
CA SER A 227 -19.03 9.06 -11.56
C SER A 227 -18.88 9.35 -13.07
N PRO A 228 -17.72 9.04 -13.67
CA PRO A 228 -16.54 8.39 -13.08
C PRO A 228 -15.80 9.28 -12.06
N GLY A 229 -15.23 8.65 -11.03
CA GLY A 229 -14.56 9.34 -9.93
C GLY A 229 -13.37 10.24 -10.30
N ASP A 230 -12.85 10.90 -9.27
CA ASP A 230 -11.64 11.70 -9.32
C ASP A 230 -10.42 10.86 -8.93
N TYR A 231 -9.32 10.98 -9.68
CA TYR A 231 -8.11 10.19 -9.51
C TYR A 231 -6.87 11.07 -9.55
N LEU A 232 -5.91 10.79 -8.66
CA LEU A 232 -4.62 11.47 -8.65
C LEU A 232 -3.50 10.53 -8.24
N ARG A 233 -2.30 10.83 -8.71
CA ARG A 233 -1.07 10.14 -8.34
C ARG A 233 -0.15 11.10 -7.62
N VAL A 234 0.40 10.67 -6.50
CA VAL A 234 1.36 11.44 -5.71
C VAL A 234 2.69 10.73 -5.75
N LEU A 235 3.75 11.48 -6.07
CA LEU A 235 5.12 11.02 -5.94
C LEU A 235 5.73 11.66 -4.70
N THR A 236 6.26 10.84 -3.80
CA THR A 236 7.02 11.31 -2.64
C THR A 236 8.49 10.97 -2.76
N GLU A 237 9.31 11.62 -1.92
CA GLU A 237 10.65 11.15 -1.64
C GLU A 237 10.62 9.70 -1.14
N LYS A 238 11.77 9.03 -1.26
CA LYS A 238 12.02 7.79 -0.53
C LYS A 238 11.91 8.05 0.98
N SER A 239 11.22 7.16 1.69
CA SER A 239 11.12 7.26 3.15
C SER A 239 12.47 7.18 3.87
N PRO A 240 12.68 8.00 4.92
CA PRO A 240 13.86 7.89 5.78
C PRO A 240 13.76 6.73 6.79
N SER A 241 12.60 6.09 6.92
CA SER A 241 12.25 5.20 8.05
C SER A 241 12.97 3.85 8.06
N VAL A 242 13.83 3.57 7.07
CA VAL A 242 14.82 2.49 7.17
C VAL A 242 16.19 3.06 6.83
N PRO A 243 17.19 2.97 7.73
CA PRO A 243 18.57 3.29 7.38
C PRO A 243 18.90 2.56 6.08
N PRO A 244 19.55 3.21 5.08
CA PRO A 244 20.04 2.48 3.91
C PRO A 244 20.75 1.23 4.45
N PRO A 245 20.47 0.02 3.92
CA PRO A 245 21.07 -1.19 4.44
C PRO A 245 22.55 -0.88 4.53
N SER A 246 23.09 -0.82 5.77
CA SER A 246 24.50 -0.55 5.96
C SER A 246 25.16 -1.61 5.11
N VAL A 247 25.77 -1.21 3.99
CA VAL A 247 26.44 -2.14 3.08
C VAL A 247 27.30 -2.98 4.01
N PRO A 248 27.07 -4.30 4.11
CA PRO A 248 27.85 -5.13 5.01
C PRO A 248 29.28 -4.87 4.62
N ASP A 249 29.99 -4.14 5.48
CA ASP A 249 31.32 -3.66 5.19
C ASP A 249 32.08 -4.90 4.74
N THR A 250 32.63 -4.92 3.53
CA THR A 250 32.99 -6.18 2.83
C THR A 250 33.88 -7.09 3.68
N GLY A 251 34.57 -6.52 4.67
CA GLY A 251 35.29 -7.23 5.73
C GLY A 251 34.43 -8.10 6.67
N THR A 252 33.22 -7.68 7.04
CA THR A 252 32.33 -8.41 7.97
C THR A 252 31.70 -9.65 7.32
N THR A 253 31.25 -9.54 6.07
CA THR A 253 30.74 -10.69 5.28
C THR A 253 31.86 -11.68 4.99
N SER A 254 33.05 -11.19 4.64
CA SER A 254 34.22 -12.05 4.43
C SER A 254 34.67 -12.75 5.71
N ALA A 255 34.65 -12.05 6.84
CA ALA A 255 34.98 -12.64 8.14
C ALA A 255 33.97 -13.71 8.55
N LEU A 256 32.67 -13.46 8.43
CA LEU A 256 31.63 -14.44 8.74
C LEU A 256 31.70 -15.68 7.84
N LEU A 257 31.98 -15.50 6.54
CA LEU A 257 32.20 -16.61 5.62
C LEU A 257 33.46 -17.41 6.00
N ALA A 258 34.57 -16.73 6.30
CA ALA A 258 35.81 -17.37 6.74
C ALA A 258 35.63 -18.14 8.05
N PHE A 259 34.92 -17.58 9.03
CA PHE A 259 34.57 -18.25 10.27
C PHE A 259 33.65 -19.46 10.05
N GLY A 260 32.65 -19.34 9.18
CA GLY A 260 31.77 -20.46 8.80
C GLY A 260 32.54 -21.61 8.16
N ILE A 261 33.47 -21.32 7.25
CA ILE A 261 34.35 -22.32 6.64
C ILE A 261 35.30 -22.94 7.69
N ALA A 262 35.89 -22.14 8.58
CA ALA A 262 36.78 -22.63 9.63
C ALA A 262 36.06 -23.58 10.60
N ILE A 263 34.80 -23.27 10.97
CA ILE A 263 33.97 -24.16 11.81
C ILE A 263 33.67 -25.48 11.09
N LEU A 264 33.29 -25.43 9.80
CA LEU A 264 33.04 -26.63 8.99
C LEU A 264 34.27 -27.53 8.88
N LEU A 265 35.46 -26.94 8.70
CA LEU A 265 36.72 -27.66 8.64
C LEU A 265 37.12 -28.24 10.01
N GLY A 266 36.89 -27.51 11.10
CA GLY A 266 37.14 -27.98 12.47
C GLY A 266 36.28 -29.20 12.85
N ILE A 267 34.98 -29.17 12.52
CA ILE A 267 34.06 -30.29 12.79
C ILE A 267 34.47 -31.55 12.04
N ARG A 268 34.95 -31.44 10.80
CA ARG A 268 35.47 -32.60 10.03
C ARG A 268 36.68 -33.25 10.67
N ARG A 269 37.52 -32.50 11.39
CA ARG A 269 38.72 -33.02 12.03
C ARG A 269 38.42 -33.80 13.31
N ILE A 270 37.40 -33.40 14.06
CA ILE A 270 36.99 -34.07 15.31
C ILE A 270 36.37 -35.46 15.03
N LYS A 271 35.66 -35.64 13.92
CA LYS A 271 35.05 -36.94 13.55
C LYS A 271 36.04 -38.01 13.08
N ARG A 272 37.32 -37.68 12.86
CA ARG A 272 38.33 -38.60 12.34
C ARG A 272 39.25 -39.20 13.42
N ASN A 273 39.12 -38.74 14.66
CA ASN A 273 39.81 -39.28 15.83
C ASN A 273 38.79 -39.94 16.75
#